data_AF-A0A950YH82-F1
#
_entry.id   AF-A0A950YH82-F1
#
_cell.length_a   1.000
_cell.length_b   1.000
_cell.length_c   1.000
_cell.angle_alpha   90.00
_cell.angle_beta   90.00
_cell.angle_gamma   90.00
#
_symmetry.space_group_name_H-M   'P 1'
#
loop_
_entity.id
_entity.type
_entity.pdbx_description
1 polymer ?
#
loop_
_entity_poly.entity_id
_entity_poly.type
_entity_poly.pdbx_seq_one_letter_code
_entity_poly.pdbx_strand_id
1 'polypeptide(L)' 'MNALAHKPAAFEVRLGGKPAAGRRLILLPTEDGWSLVSPNGELAFHGLGTSGRRECLEFAREHGVLWVLS' A
#
# COMPACT_ATOMS: atom_id res chain seq x y z
N MET A 1 -25.95 19.76 -3.10
CA MET A 1 -25.03 18.84 -2.41
C MET A 1 -24.61 17.78 -3.42
N ASN A 2 -23.42 17.92 -4.03
CA ASN A 2 -22.93 16.96 -5.03
C ASN A 2 -22.18 15.84 -4.31
N ALA A 3 -22.76 14.64 -4.28
CA ALA A 3 -22.06 13.43 -3.88
C ALA A 3 -21.34 12.88 -5.11
N LEU A 4 -20.03 13.09 -5.19
CA LEU A 4 -19.17 12.38 -6.13
C LEU A 4 -19.06 10.93 -5.65
N ALA A 5 -19.86 10.06 -6.27
CA ALA A 5 -19.81 8.62 -6.02
C ALA A 5 -18.48 8.06 -6.55
N HIS A 6 -17.46 8.02 -5.70
CA HIS A 6 -16.25 7.28 -5.98
C HIS A 6 -16.56 5.78 -5.92
N LYS A 7 -16.57 5.16 -7.10
CA LYS A 7 -16.71 3.71 -7.29
C LYS A 7 -15.56 3.01 -6.53
N PRO A 8 -15.83 2.18 -5.51
CA PRO A 8 -14.77 1.43 -4.86
C PRO A 8 -14.32 0.38 -5.87
N ALA A 9 -13.13 0.59 -6.45
CA ALA A 9 -12.51 -0.43 -7.27
C ALA A 9 -12.11 -1.57 -6.33
N ALA A 10 -12.92 -2.63 -6.29
CA ALA A 10 -12.51 -3.91 -5.75
C ALA A 10 -11.23 -4.33 -6.50
N PHE A 11 -10.09 -4.28 -5.82
CA PHE A 11 -8.81 -4.62 -6.43
C PHE A 11 -8.30 -5.93 -5.83
N GLU A 12 -8.25 -6.97 -6.65
CA GLU A 12 -7.67 -8.27 -6.31
C GLU A 12 -6.17 -8.12 -6.03
N VAL A 13 -5.78 -8.36 -4.78
CA VAL A 13 -4.38 -8.40 -4.37
C VAL A 13 -3.76 -9.71 -4.83
N ARG A 14 -3.05 -9.69 -5.96
CA ARG A 14 -2.24 -10.83 -6.40
C ARG A 14 -0.92 -10.83 -5.65
N LEU A 15 -0.88 -11.50 -4.50
CA LEU A 15 0.34 -11.77 -3.75
C LEU A 15 1.17 -12.82 -4.49
N GLY A 16 2.01 -12.40 -5.45
CA GLY A 16 2.76 -13.34 -6.28
C GLY A 16 4.00 -12.75 -6.92
N GLY A 17 5.08 -12.56 -6.13
CA GLY A 17 6.39 -12.24 -6.71
C GLY A 17 7.51 -12.09 -5.70
N LYS A 18 8.47 -13.03 -5.72
CA LYS A 18 9.72 -13.06 -4.93
C LYS A 18 10.39 -11.67 -4.85
N PRO A 19 10.82 -11.19 -3.66
CA PRO A 19 11.46 -9.89 -3.51
C PRO A 19 12.83 -9.87 -4.18
N ALA A 20 12.92 -9.18 -5.31
CA ALA A 20 14.19 -8.72 -5.85
C ALA A 20 14.70 -7.58 -4.97
N ALA A 21 15.96 -7.67 -4.55
CA ALA A 21 16.62 -6.64 -3.76
C ALA A 21 16.48 -5.26 -4.42
N GLY A 22 16.07 -4.24 -3.66
CA GLY A 22 15.91 -2.86 -4.15
C GLY A 22 14.48 -2.39 -4.43
N ARG A 23 13.45 -3.09 -3.93
CA ARG A 23 12.05 -2.63 -4.05
C ARG A 23 11.84 -1.31 -3.32
N ARG A 24 11.37 -0.29 -4.05
CA ARG A 24 10.84 0.96 -3.54
C ARG A 24 9.33 0.79 -3.41
N LEU A 25 8.74 1.19 -2.30
CA LEU A 25 7.28 1.25 -2.16
C LEU A 25 6.85 2.69 -1.87
N ILE A 26 5.66 3.03 -2.31
CA ILE A 26 5.02 4.32 -2.08
C ILE A 26 3.92 4.10 -1.06
N LEU A 27 3.94 4.88 0.01
CA LEU A 27 2.95 4.85 1.07
C LEU A 27 1.89 5.90 0.78
N LEU A 28 0.65 5.46 0.59
CA LEU A 28 -0.47 6.31 0.21
C LEU A 28 -1.56 6.29 1.30
N PRO A 29 -2.09 7.44 1.74
CA PRO A 29 -3.28 7.48 2.57
C PRO A 29 -4.51 7.05 1.75
N THR A 30 -5.41 6.28 2.36
CA THR A 30 -6.72 5.93 1.80
C THR A 30 -7.84 6.45 2.70
N GLU A 31 -9.10 6.29 2.27
CA GLU A 31 -10.27 6.72 3.06
C GLU A 31 -10.34 6.02 4.43
N ASP A 32 -9.96 4.74 4.43
CA ASP A 32 -10.11 3.83 5.56
C ASP A 32 -8.77 3.49 6.26
N GLY A 33 -7.63 3.97 5.74
CA GLY A 33 -6.31 3.60 6.25
C GLY A 33 -5.14 4.03 5.36
N TRP A 34 -4.24 3.08 5.09
CA TRP A 34 -3.00 3.30 4.35
C TRP A 34 -2.69 2.12 3.42
N SER A 35 -2.13 2.42 2.25
CA SER A 35 -1.73 1.43 1.26
C SER A 35 -0.26 1.59 0.91
N LEU A 36 0.45 0.46 0.84
CA LEU A 36 1.75 0.37 0.21
C LEU A 36 1.60 -0.12 -1.21
N VAL A 37 2.00 0.70 -2.16
CA VAL A 37 1.97 0.36 -3.57
C VAL A 37 3.37 0.35 -4.16
N SER A 38 3.58 -0.53 -5.11
CA SER A 38 4.78 -0.55 -5.94
C SER A 38 4.74 0.61 -6.95
N PRO A 39 5.88 1.04 -7.53
CA PRO A 39 5.92 2.17 -8.47
C PRO A 39 5.14 1.90 -9.76
N ASN A 40 4.84 0.64 -10.06
CA ASN A 40 3.99 0.22 -11.17
C ASN A 40 2.48 0.22 -10.82
N GLY A 41 2.11 0.65 -9.60
CA GLY A 41 0.73 0.72 -9.13
C GLY A 41 0.19 -0.56 -8.48
N GLU A 42 1.00 -1.60 -8.30
CA GLU A 42 0.55 -2.84 -7.65
C GLU A 42 0.48 -2.70 -6.12
N LEU A 43 -0.66 -3.05 -5.53
CA LEU A 43 -0.84 -3.04 -4.07
C LEU A 43 -0.01 -4.15 -3.43
N ALA A 44 0.95 -3.76 -2.59
CA ALA A 44 1.81 -4.66 -1.83
C ALA A 44 1.20 -5.00 -0.46
N PHE A 45 0.62 -4.00 0.23
CA PHE A 45 -0.01 -4.17 1.54
C PHE A 45 -1.02 -3.06 1.81
N HIS A 46 -2.04 -3.35 2.61
CA HIS A 46 -3.05 -2.38 3.01
C HIS A 46 -3.33 -2.52 4.51
N GLY A 47 -3.10 -1.43 5.24
CA GLY A 47 -3.33 -1.34 6.67
C GLY A 47 -4.55 -0.48 6.96
N LEU A 48 -5.45 -0.98 7.81
CA LEU A 48 -6.71 -0.32 8.13
C LEU A 48 -6.57 0.62 9.33
N GLY A 49 -7.37 1.68 9.32
CA GLY A 49 -7.52 2.62 10.42
C GLY A 49 -6.24 3.37 10.77
N THR A 50 -6.19 3.86 12.00
CA THR A 50 -5.11 4.73 12.49
C THR A 50 -3.78 4.00 12.66
N SER A 51 -3.79 2.67 12.82
CA SER A 51 -2.59 1.83 12.88
C SER A 51 -2.03 1.46 11.50
N GLY A 52 -2.85 1.58 10.45
CA GLY A 52 -2.51 1.10 9.11
C GLY A 52 -1.18 1.63 8.57
N ARG A 53 -0.84 2.88 8.88
CA ARG A 53 0.46 3.45 8.51
C ARG A 53 1.63 2.68 9.11
N ARG A 54 1.54 2.32 10.40
CA ARG A 54 2.59 1.59 11.10
C ARG A 54 2.71 0.19 10.53
N GLU A 55 1.59 -0.49 10.34
CA GLU A 55 1.54 -1.86 9.79
C GLU A 55 2.15 -1.91 8.39
N CYS A 56 1.87 -0.91 7.54
CA CYS A 56 2.56 -0.74 6.26
C CYS A 56 4.08 -0.64 6.44
N LEU A 57 4.57 0.25 7.30
CA LEU A 57 6.02 0.44 7.48
C LEU A 57 6.71 -0.81 8.04
N GLU A 58 6.04 -1.54 8.93
CA GLU A 58 6.52 -2.82 9.46
C GLU A 58 6.61 -3.87 8.36
N PHE A 59 5.57 -4.01 7.53
CA PHE A 59 5.58 -4.88 6.36
C PHE A 59 6.75 -4.54 5.41
N ALA A 60 6.94 -3.25 5.09
CA ALA A 60 8.04 -2.81 4.23
C ALA A 60 9.40 -3.21 4.83
N ARG A 61 9.59 -3.02 6.14
CA ARG A 61 10.82 -3.37 6.85
C ARG A 61 11.09 -4.88 6.85
N GLU A 62 10.09 -5.71 7.17
CA GLU A 62 10.22 -7.17 7.18
C GLU A 62 10.56 -7.74 5.81
N HIS A 63 10.05 -7.09 4.75
CA HIS A 63 10.29 -7.49 3.37
C HIS A 63 11.54 -6.85 2.72
N GLY A 64 12.37 -6.14 3.51
CA GLY A 64 13.64 -5.57 3.04
C GLY A 64 13.48 -4.42 2.04
N VAL A 65 12.36 -3.69 2.11
CA VAL A 65 12.12 -2.47 1.33
C VAL A 65 13.01 -1.37 1.88
N LEU A 66 13.95 -0.93 1.05
CA LEU A 66 15.00 0.02 1.47
C LEU A 66 14.51 1.47 1.47
N TRP A 67 13.43 1.77 0.72
CA TRP A 67 12.93 3.12 0.49
C TRP A 67 11.40 3.12 0.47
N VAL A 68 10.80 3.83 1.43
CA VAL A 68 9.37 4.15 1.44
C VAL A 68 9.23 5.65 1.18
N LEU A 69 8.53 6.01 0.10
CA LEU A 69 8.17 7.40 -0.19
C LEU A 69 6.81 7.69 0.44
N SER A 70 6.74 8.73 1.26
CA SER A 70 5.52 9.18 1.97
C SER A 70 5.09 10.56 1.52
#